data_AF-A0A495R4B8-F1
#
_entry.id   AF-A0A495R4B8-F1
#
_cell.length_a   1.000
_cell.length_b   1.000
_cell.length_c   1.000
_cell.angle_alpha   90.00
_cell.angle_beta   90.00
_cell.angle_gamma   90.00
#
_symmetry.space_group_name_H-M   'P 1'
#
loop_
_entity.id
_entity.type
_entity.pdbx_description
1 polymer ?
#
loop_
_entity_poly.entity_id
_entity_poly.type
_entity_poly.pdbx_seq_one_letter_code
_entity_poly.pdbx_strand_id
1 'polypeptide(L)'
;MRHKQILDVAAENPEASIAELAAEVPSATTELVERVLEEHGDPAETDETDSSDESPAEPSAGSQSHPAPEDLSSTERETLRAIQQHPTASQRDLAETLGVTASTVSNRVNGIDGFDWTNREAFANAVFCEQETGSATPSGKTETPASDSESSESTDTPDDADGRVSEPDTASDSTESSIAAAETAAGEVNTTLTTFQSTVEDLSEQLAELEGQVETIADGGGSPQSDPFQDPELVHKVVHACMDSEKISEDEELRILDSLL
;
A
#
# COMPACT_ATOMS: atom_id res chain seq x y z
N MET A 1 12.19 -0.84 24.76
CA MET A 1 13.66 -0.64 24.69
C MET A 1 14.47 -1.74 25.40
N ARG A 2 13.90 -2.50 26.36
CA ARG A 2 14.64 -3.56 27.09
C ARG A 2 15.06 -4.74 26.20
N HIS A 3 14.21 -5.19 25.27
CA HIS A 3 14.55 -6.30 24.36
C HIS A 3 15.70 -5.92 23.41
N LYS A 4 15.67 -4.71 22.85
CA LYS A 4 16.75 -4.17 22.01
C LYS A 4 18.09 -4.16 22.76
N GLN A 5 18.10 -3.79 24.03
CA GLN A 5 19.34 -3.76 24.83
C GLN A 5 19.90 -5.16 25.10
N ILE A 6 19.05 -6.17 25.26
CA ILE A 6 19.47 -7.57 25.40
C ILE A 6 20.10 -8.09 24.09
N LEU A 7 19.47 -7.79 22.95
CA LEU A 7 19.98 -8.20 21.63
C LEU A 7 21.28 -7.49 21.25
N ASP A 8 21.43 -6.21 21.61
CA ASP A 8 22.67 -5.44 21.38
C ASP A 8 23.84 -6.06 22.17
N VAL A 9 23.63 -6.36 23.46
CA VAL A 9 24.67 -6.98 24.30
C VAL A 9 25.00 -8.41 23.88
N ALA A 10 24.00 -9.18 23.42
CA ALA A 10 24.21 -10.51 22.86
C ALA A 10 25.02 -10.46 21.55
N ALA A 11 24.73 -9.47 20.68
CA ALA A 11 25.50 -9.26 19.46
C ALA A 11 26.95 -8.79 19.73
N GLU A 12 27.16 -7.98 20.77
CA GLU A 12 28.49 -7.53 21.19
C GLU A 12 29.30 -8.64 21.90
N ASN A 13 28.62 -9.61 22.52
CA ASN A 13 29.23 -10.70 23.29
C ASN A 13 28.68 -12.08 22.87
N PRO A 14 29.09 -12.59 21.70
CA PRO A 14 28.51 -13.80 21.11
C PRO A 14 28.81 -15.10 21.87
N GLU A 15 29.80 -15.08 22.76
CA GLU A 15 30.15 -16.25 23.58
C GLU A 15 29.63 -16.15 25.02
N ALA A 16 28.93 -15.06 25.36
CA ALA A 16 28.40 -14.85 26.70
C ALA A 16 27.16 -15.73 26.92
N SER A 17 27.14 -16.45 28.04
CA SER A 17 25.99 -17.27 28.40
C SER A 17 24.79 -16.41 28.81
N ILE A 18 23.56 -16.95 28.74
CA ILE A 18 22.31 -16.29 29.14
C ILE A 18 22.40 -15.64 30.55
N ALA A 19 23.11 -16.29 31.48
CA ALA A 19 23.37 -15.78 32.83
C ALA A 19 24.31 -14.57 32.88
N GLU A 20 25.27 -14.52 31.96
CA GLU A 20 26.27 -13.46 31.84
C GLU A 20 25.67 -12.24 31.13
N LEU A 21 24.88 -12.47 30.09
CA LEU A 21 24.07 -11.44 29.42
C LEU A 21 23.07 -10.77 30.38
N ALA A 22 22.42 -11.55 31.26
CA ALA A 22 21.52 -11.02 32.28
C ALA A 22 22.25 -10.22 33.37
N ALA A 23 23.53 -10.52 33.65
CA ALA A 23 24.33 -9.76 34.60
C ALA A 23 24.84 -8.44 34.01
N GLU A 24 25.13 -8.42 32.71
CA GLU A 24 25.62 -7.24 31.98
C GLU A 24 24.50 -6.22 31.71
N VAL A 25 23.26 -6.69 31.52
CA VAL A 25 22.09 -5.82 31.35
C VAL A 25 21.39 -5.61 32.70
N PRO A 26 21.50 -4.43 33.35
CA PRO A 26 21.01 -4.19 34.72
C PRO A 26 19.48 -4.26 34.89
N SER A 27 18.73 -4.48 33.81
CA SER A 27 17.27 -4.61 33.80
C SER A 27 16.78 -5.96 33.26
N ALA A 28 17.68 -6.90 32.96
CA ALA A 28 17.32 -8.21 32.41
C ALA A 28 17.49 -9.31 33.46
N THR A 29 16.57 -10.28 33.43
CA THR A 29 16.70 -11.55 34.15
C THR A 29 17.02 -12.65 33.14
N THR A 30 17.56 -13.77 33.60
CA THR A 30 17.90 -14.91 32.72
C THR A 30 16.69 -15.41 31.93
N GLU A 31 15.50 -15.47 32.55
CA GLU A 31 14.26 -15.84 31.85
C GLU A 31 13.81 -14.82 30.79
N LEU A 32 14.13 -13.53 30.99
CA LEU A 32 13.83 -12.50 30.00
C LEU A 32 14.79 -12.58 28.82
N VAL A 33 16.06 -12.89 29.08
CA VAL A 33 17.07 -13.09 28.02
C VAL A 33 16.73 -14.33 27.20
N GLU A 34 16.39 -15.45 27.83
CA GLU A 34 15.97 -16.68 27.14
C GLU A 34 14.73 -16.44 26.27
N ARG A 35 13.67 -15.83 26.82
CA ARG A 35 12.46 -15.50 26.03
C ARG A 35 12.75 -14.57 24.85
N VAL A 36 13.61 -13.58 25.04
CA VAL A 36 13.96 -12.62 23.98
C VAL A 36 14.81 -13.27 22.89
N LEU A 37 15.72 -14.18 23.23
CA LEU A 37 16.52 -14.94 22.25
C LEU A 37 15.67 -16.02 21.56
N GLU A 38 14.68 -16.62 22.23
CA GLU A 38 13.70 -17.51 21.59
C GLU A 38 12.78 -16.75 20.62
N GLU A 39 12.33 -15.54 20.99
CA GLU A 39 11.40 -14.73 20.20
C GLU A 39 12.08 -14.01 19.03
N HIS A 40 13.33 -13.56 19.22
CA HIS A 40 14.05 -12.75 18.24
C HIS A 40 15.28 -13.43 17.62
N GLY A 41 15.62 -14.64 18.06
CA GLY A 41 16.84 -15.35 17.67
C GLY A 41 18.07 -14.82 18.41
N ASP A 42 19.09 -15.67 18.54
CA ASP A 42 20.40 -15.22 19.00
C ASP A 42 21.13 -14.51 17.85
N PRO A 43 21.38 -13.18 17.94
CA PRO A 43 22.08 -12.45 16.89
C PRO A 43 23.54 -12.89 16.71
N ALA A 44 24.09 -13.65 17.67
CA ALA A 44 25.41 -14.28 17.57
C ALA A 44 25.39 -15.63 16.85
N GLU A 45 24.24 -16.33 16.83
CA GLU A 45 24.08 -17.62 16.17
C GLU A 45 23.74 -17.40 14.69
N THR A 46 24.77 -17.13 13.88
CA THR A 46 24.63 -17.19 12.42
C THR A 46 24.53 -18.66 11.99
N ASP A 47 23.31 -19.06 11.61
CA ASP A 47 22.87 -20.31 10.96
C ASP A 47 24.00 -21.14 10.31
N GLU A 48 24.70 -21.94 11.11
CA GLU A 48 25.74 -22.87 10.64
C GLU A 48 25.64 -24.20 11.41
N THR A 49 24.43 -24.73 11.69
CA THR A 49 24.29 -26.16 12.08
C THR A 49 22.88 -26.75 11.90
N ASP A 50 22.53 -27.20 10.69
CA ASP A 50 22.08 -28.58 10.48
C ASP A 50 22.30 -28.96 9.00
N SER A 51 23.41 -29.66 8.75
CA SER A 51 23.76 -30.18 7.44
C SER A 51 23.59 -31.70 7.47
N SER A 52 22.56 -32.21 6.80
CA SER A 52 22.52 -33.56 6.25
C SER A 52 21.71 -33.59 4.95
N ASP A 53 22.48 -33.57 3.85
CA ASP A 53 22.18 -34.18 2.55
C ASP A 53 21.07 -33.57 1.66
N GLU A 54 21.44 -32.77 0.64
CA GLU A 54 21.32 -33.12 -0.80
C GLU A 54 21.36 -31.87 -1.72
N SER A 55 22.35 -31.85 -2.63
CA SER A 55 22.51 -31.01 -3.85
C SER A 55 22.67 -29.47 -3.76
N PRO A 56 23.63 -28.88 -4.52
CA PRO A 56 23.76 -27.43 -4.65
C PRO A 56 22.77 -26.90 -5.69
N ALA A 57 21.61 -26.45 -5.21
CA ALA A 57 20.78 -25.49 -5.93
C ALA A 57 21.06 -24.08 -5.38
N GLU A 58 20.99 -23.10 -6.25
CA GLU A 58 21.32 -21.68 -6.10
C GLU A 58 20.76 -21.02 -4.83
N PRO A 59 21.32 -19.88 -4.36
CA PRO A 59 20.92 -19.25 -3.11
C PRO A 59 19.48 -18.73 -3.24
N SER A 60 18.51 -19.55 -2.82
CA SER A 60 17.14 -19.10 -2.59
C SER A 60 17.19 -18.03 -1.51
N ALA A 61 16.88 -16.80 -1.93
CA ALA A 61 16.56 -15.70 -1.05
C ALA A 61 15.64 -16.20 0.06
N GLY A 62 15.99 -15.87 1.31
CA GLY A 62 15.36 -16.41 2.51
C GLY A 62 13.85 -16.45 2.37
N SER A 63 13.28 -17.61 2.70
CA SER A 63 11.84 -17.88 2.69
C SER A 63 11.13 -16.93 3.65
N GLN A 64 10.86 -15.71 3.18
CA GLN A 64 9.81 -14.86 3.72
C GLN A 64 8.54 -15.67 3.53
N SER A 65 7.95 -16.15 4.62
CA SER A 65 6.72 -16.94 4.56
C SER A 65 5.62 -16.02 4.01
N HIS A 66 5.21 -16.24 2.75
CA HIS A 66 4.15 -15.48 2.12
C HIS A 66 2.80 -16.18 2.32
N PRO A 67 1.71 -15.45 2.59
CA PRO A 67 0.39 -16.06 2.65
C PRO A 67 -0.02 -16.58 1.27
N ALA A 68 -0.66 -17.75 1.23
CA ALA A 68 -1.25 -18.22 -0.02
C ALA A 68 -2.31 -17.21 -0.49
N PRO A 69 -2.47 -16.96 -1.80
CA PRO A 69 -3.39 -15.94 -2.26
C PRO A 69 -4.84 -16.32 -1.93
N GLU A 70 -5.14 -17.59 -1.65
CA GLU A 70 -6.44 -18.07 -1.19
C GLU A 70 -6.79 -17.66 0.24
N ASP A 71 -5.79 -17.45 1.10
CA ASP A 71 -5.95 -16.96 2.48
C ASP A 71 -6.23 -15.45 2.53
N LEU A 72 -5.92 -14.73 1.45
CA LEU A 72 -6.19 -13.30 1.30
C LEU A 72 -7.65 -13.03 0.97
N SER A 73 -8.18 -11.92 1.49
CA SER A 73 -9.50 -11.43 1.11
C SER A 73 -9.53 -11.10 -0.40
N SER A 74 -10.74 -11.10 -0.97
CA SER A 74 -10.91 -10.78 -2.39
C SER A 74 -10.35 -9.41 -2.75
N THR A 75 -10.50 -8.43 -1.86
CA THR A 75 -10.02 -7.06 -2.05
C THR A 75 -8.50 -6.92 -1.89
N GLU A 76 -7.89 -7.68 -0.97
CA GLU A 76 -6.43 -7.75 -0.83
C GLU A 76 -5.79 -8.38 -2.06
N ARG A 77 -6.32 -9.52 -2.51
CA ARG A 77 -5.87 -10.23 -3.72
C ARG A 77 -6.01 -9.36 -4.96
N GLU A 78 -7.13 -8.66 -5.11
CA GLU A 78 -7.36 -7.71 -6.20
C GLU A 78 -6.31 -6.59 -6.20
N THR A 79 -6.02 -6.04 -5.03
CA THR A 79 -5.02 -4.96 -4.88
C THR A 79 -3.61 -5.46 -5.17
N LEU A 80 -3.22 -6.64 -4.67
CA LEU A 80 -1.93 -7.26 -4.98
C LEU A 80 -1.79 -7.60 -6.46
N ARG A 81 -2.87 -8.02 -7.13
CA ARG A 81 -2.85 -8.25 -8.58
C ARG A 81 -2.65 -6.94 -9.36
N ALA A 82 -3.22 -5.83 -8.88
CA ALA A 82 -2.95 -4.51 -9.46
C ALA A 82 -1.48 -4.09 -9.27
N ILE A 83 -0.90 -4.38 -8.10
CA ILE A 83 0.53 -4.14 -7.82
C ILE A 83 1.42 -5.03 -8.71
N GLN A 84 1.07 -6.30 -8.93
CA GLN A 84 1.83 -7.19 -9.82
C GLN A 84 1.86 -6.66 -11.26
N GLN A 85 0.73 -6.15 -11.75
CA GLN A 85 0.62 -5.59 -13.10
C GLN A 85 1.30 -4.22 -13.23
N HIS A 86 1.32 -3.44 -12.15
CA HIS A 86 1.89 -2.10 -12.12
C HIS A 86 2.78 -1.89 -10.87
N PRO A 87 3.95 -2.56 -10.80
CA PRO A 87 4.80 -2.56 -9.61
C PRO A 87 5.43 -1.21 -9.30
N THR A 88 5.44 -0.29 -10.26
CA THR A 88 5.96 1.08 -10.10
C THR A 88 4.86 2.11 -9.87
N ALA A 89 3.57 1.74 -10.01
CA ALA A 89 2.46 2.67 -9.82
C ALA A 89 2.43 3.26 -8.40
N SER A 90 1.99 4.51 -8.29
CA SER A 90 1.75 5.11 -6.99
C SER A 90 0.45 4.55 -6.39
N GLN A 91 0.27 4.71 -5.08
CA GLN A 91 -1.00 4.35 -4.42
C GLN A 91 -2.20 5.08 -5.02
N ARG A 92 -1.98 6.29 -5.56
CA ARG A 92 -3.02 7.08 -6.23
C ARG A 92 -3.42 6.47 -7.58
N ASP A 93 -2.45 6.00 -8.35
CA ASP A 93 -2.70 5.40 -9.66
C ASP A 93 -3.37 4.02 -9.51
N LEU A 94 -2.96 3.25 -8.49
CA LEU A 94 -3.62 2.00 -8.11
C LEU A 94 -5.05 2.25 -7.63
N ALA A 95 -5.27 3.30 -6.84
CA ALA A 95 -6.59 3.73 -6.39
C ALA A 95 -7.52 4.10 -7.55
N GLU A 96 -7.01 4.84 -8.54
CA GLU A 96 -7.75 5.18 -9.76
C GLU A 96 -8.12 3.93 -10.57
N THR A 97 -7.18 2.98 -10.69
CA THR A 97 -7.40 1.71 -11.38
C THR A 97 -8.46 0.84 -10.68
N LEU A 98 -8.47 0.85 -9.35
CA LEU A 98 -9.36 0.04 -8.51
C LEU A 98 -10.67 0.75 -8.15
N GLY A 99 -10.86 2.01 -8.54
CA GLY A 99 -12.03 2.82 -8.18
C GLY A 99 -12.19 3.08 -6.69
N VAL A 100 -11.08 3.16 -5.93
CA VAL A 100 -11.07 3.38 -4.48
C VAL A 100 -10.15 4.54 -4.10
N THR A 101 -10.08 4.91 -2.82
CA THR A 101 -9.14 5.93 -2.35
C THR A 101 -7.74 5.35 -2.09
N ALA A 102 -6.69 6.17 -2.22
CA ALA A 102 -5.31 5.75 -1.92
C ALA A 102 -5.15 5.20 -0.49
N SER A 103 -5.84 5.78 0.48
CA SER A 103 -5.87 5.28 1.86
C SER A 103 -6.50 3.89 1.97
N THR A 104 -7.51 3.59 1.15
CA THR A 104 -8.11 2.24 1.08
C THR A 104 -7.14 1.23 0.51
N VAL A 105 -6.39 1.59 -0.53
CA VAL A 105 -5.32 0.75 -1.10
C VAL A 105 -4.28 0.43 -0.02
N SER A 106 -3.83 1.46 0.72
CA SER A 106 -2.87 1.32 1.82
C SER A 106 -3.40 0.40 2.93
N ASN A 107 -4.62 0.61 3.40
CA ASN A 107 -5.23 -0.22 4.44
C ASN A 107 -5.41 -1.68 4.01
N ARG A 108 -5.77 -1.93 2.74
CA ARG A 108 -5.92 -3.29 2.21
C ARG A 108 -4.60 -4.04 2.26
N VAL A 109 -3.49 -3.45 1.83
CA VAL A 109 -2.22 -4.19 1.73
C VAL A 109 -1.38 -4.19 3.00
N ASN A 110 -1.48 -3.14 3.85
CA ASN A 110 -0.71 -3.09 5.11
C ASN A 110 -1.22 -4.09 6.17
N GLY A 111 -2.42 -4.64 6.00
CA GLY A 111 -2.93 -5.71 6.86
C GLY A 111 -2.39 -7.10 6.51
N ILE A 112 -1.69 -7.22 5.38
CA ILE A 112 -1.14 -8.49 4.89
C ILE A 112 0.20 -8.74 5.58
N ASP A 113 0.32 -9.92 6.20
CA ASP A 113 1.55 -10.33 6.88
C ASP A 113 2.74 -10.34 5.91
N GLY A 114 3.83 -9.71 6.33
CA GLY A 114 5.05 -9.59 5.52
C GLY A 114 4.98 -8.67 4.30
N PHE A 115 3.87 -7.95 4.07
CA PHE A 115 3.78 -6.99 2.97
C PHE A 115 4.56 -5.71 3.28
N ASP A 116 5.44 -5.33 2.35
CA ASP A 116 6.18 -4.06 2.40
C ASP A 116 6.08 -3.31 1.07
N TRP A 117 5.87 -2.00 1.14
CA TRP A 117 5.73 -1.15 -0.04
C TRP A 117 7.03 -0.99 -0.85
N THR A 118 8.20 -1.08 -0.20
CA THR A 118 9.51 -1.03 -0.86
C THR A 118 9.74 -2.29 -1.67
N ASN A 119 9.32 -3.45 -1.13
CA ASN A 119 9.49 -4.76 -1.78
C ASN A 119 8.19 -5.35 -2.36
N ARG A 120 7.23 -4.48 -2.71
CA ARG A 120 5.87 -4.86 -3.13
C ARG A 120 5.82 -5.74 -4.38
N GLU A 121 6.74 -5.54 -5.31
CA GLU A 121 6.83 -6.31 -6.54
C GLU A 121 7.28 -7.74 -6.26
N ALA A 122 8.32 -7.90 -5.43
CA ALA A 122 8.80 -9.21 -5.03
C ALA A 122 7.73 -9.96 -4.23
N PHE A 123 7.07 -9.26 -3.30
CA PHE A 123 5.97 -9.83 -2.51
C PHE A 123 4.80 -10.28 -3.39
N ALA A 124 4.30 -9.40 -4.28
CA ALA A 124 3.17 -9.73 -5.15
C ALA A 124 3.51 -10.89 -6.10
N ASN A 125 4.75 -10.93 -6.64
CA ASN A 125 5.18 -12.06 -7.46
C ASN A 125 5.30 -13.35 -6.64
N ALA A 126 5.89 -13.33 -5.44
CA ALA A 126 6.01 -14.54 -4.62
C ALA A 126 4.63 -15.17 -4.33
N VAL A 127 3.67 -14.35 -3.88
CA VAL A 127 2.29 -14.79 -3.57
C VAL A 127 1.58 -15.46 -4.76
N PHE A 128 1.84 -15.00 -6.00
CA PHE A 128 1.16 -15.54 -7.19
C PHE A 128 1.99 -16.54 -8.00
N CYS A 129 3.33 -16.53 -7.90
CA CYS A 129 4.22 -17.43 -8.63
C CYS A 129 4.27 -18.85 -8.02
N GLU A 130 4.08 -18.99 -6.70
CA GLU A 130 4.05 -20.30 -6.04
C GLU A 130 2.86 -21.17 -6.53
N GLN A 131 1.76 -20.56 -6.99
CA GLN A 131 0.62 -21.30 -7.57
C GLN A 131 0.84 -21.81 -8.99
N GLU A 132 1.67 -21.16 -9.81
CA GLU A 132 1.97 -21.69 -11.17
C GLU A 132 2.83 -22.96 -11.11
N THR A 133 3.63 -23.14 -10.06
CA THR A 133 4.38 -24.39 -9.86
C THR A 133 3.52 -25.56 -9.38
N GLY A 134 2.30 -25.31 -8.91
CA GLY A 134 1.35 -26.33 -8.46
C GLY A 134 0.43 -26.90 -9.54
N SER A 135 0.44 -26.34 -10.76
CA SER A 135 -0.48 -26.76 -11.85
C SER A 135 0.18 -26.83 -13.23
N ALA A 136 1.39 -27.37 -13.33
CA ALA A 136 1.99 -27.74 -14.60
C ALA A 136 2.21 -29.26 -14.66
N THR A 137 1.22 -29.98 -15.18
CA THR A 137 1.45 -31.33 -15.73
C THR A 137 2.55 -31.21 -16.80
N PRO A 138 3.64 -31.98 -16.74
CA PRO A 138 4.72 -31.87 -17.71
C PRO A 138 4.28 -32.57 -19.00
N SER A 139 3.73 -31.79 -19.93
CA SER A 139 3.68 -32.19 -21.33
C SER A 139 4.57 -31.22 -22.10
N GLY A 140 5.71 -31.73 -22.55
CA GLY A 140 6.61 -31.04 -23.48
C GLY A 140 5.83 -30.46 -24.67
N LYS A 141 6.37 -29.50 -25.41
CA LYS A 141 7.65 -29.61 -26.12
C LYS A 141 8.22 -28.22 -26.39
N THR A 142 9.53 -28.15 -26.19
CA THR A 142 10.50 -27.12 -26.56
C THR A 142 10.60 -26.99 -28.08
N GLU A 143 10.37 -25.80 -28.65
CA GLU A 143 11.04 -25.25 -29.87
C GLU A 143 10.89 -23.70 -29.83
N THR A 144 11.86 -22.99 -29.25
CA THR A 144 12.82 -22.09 -29.95
C THR A 144 12.19 -20.86 -30.64
N PRO A 145 12.40 -19.62 -30.13
CA PRO A 145 12.09 -18.42 -30.89
C PRO A 145 13.31 -17.98 -31.72
N ALA A 146 13.13 -17.87 -33.03
CA ALA A 146 14.03 -17.18 -33.94
C ALA A 146 13.38 -15.87 -34.43
N SER A 147 14.23 -14.86 -34.44
CA SER A 147 14.09 -13.50 -34.96
C SER A 147 13.48 -13.39 -36.37
N ASP A 148 12.61 -12.40 -36.58
CA ASP A 148 12.47 -11.50 -37.76
C ASP A 148 11.27 -10.57 -37.48
N SER A 149 11.34 -9.25 -37.30
CA SER A 149 11.88 -8.15 -38.11
C SER A 149 11.33 -8.04 -39.53
N GLU A 150 10.02 -7.80 -39.68
CA GLU A 150 9.49 -7.29 -40.96
C GLU A 150 8.55 -6.10 -40.72
N SER A 151 9.11 -4.91 -40.90
CA SER A 151 8.41 -3.65 -41.11
C SER A 151 7.94 -3.63 -42.57
N SER A 152 6.62 -3.56 -42.80
CA SER A 152 6.07 -3.50 -44.15
C SER A 152 5.70 -2.08 -44.53
N GLU A 153 6.57 -1.56 -45.39
CA GLU A 153 6.49 -0.40 -46.25
C GLU A 153 5.39 -0.54 -47.32
N SER A 154 4.71 0.56 -47.64
CA SER A 154 3.77 0.78 -48.76
C SER A 154 3.55 2.29 -48.77
N THR A 155 3.90 3.11 -49.76
CA THR A 155 3.95 2.97 -51.22
C THR A 155 4.73 4.17 -51.77
N ASP A 156 5.67 3.94 -52.68
CA ASP A 156 6.31 4.96 -53.51
C ASP A 156 5.79 4.86 -54.95
N THR A 157 5.48 6.01 -55.56
CA THR A 157 5.64 6.40 -56.98
C THR A 157 4.62 7.50 -57.37
N PRO A 158 4.90 8.36 -58.37
CA PRO A 158 6.13 9.12 -58.58
C PRO A 158 5.84 10.62 -58.76
N ASP A 159 6.90 11.42 -58.58
CA ASP A 159 6.96 12.87 -58.77
C ASP A 159 7.32 13.25 -60.22
N ASP A 160 6.94 14.49 -60.58
CA ASP A 160 7.33 15.32 -61.73
C ASP A 160 6.65 15.12 -63.11
N ALA A 161 5.77 16.08 -63.48
CA ALA A 161 6.10 17.12 -64.48
C ALA A 161 4.88 17.98 -64.92
N ASP A 162 5.17 19.30 -65.04
CA ASP A 162 4.62 20.27 -66.00
C ASP A 162 3.29 21.02 -65.72
N GLY A 163 3.44 22.24 -65.20
CA GLY A 163 3.04 23.48 -65.88
C GLY A 163 1.61 23.64 -66.42
N ARG A 164 0.81 24.50 -65.75
CA ARG A 164 0.16 25.64 -66.44
C ARG A 164 -0.47 26.65 -65.48
N VAL A 165 -0.11 27.91 -65.69
CA VAL A 165 -0.82 29.12 -65.24
C VAL A 165 -2.29 29.09 -65.66
N SER A 166 -3.20 29.49 -64.76
CA SER A 166 -4.47 30.16 -65.08
C SER A 166 -5.10 30.71 -63.80
N GLU A 167 -4.95 32.02 -63.58
CA GLU A 167 -6.01 32.83 -62.96
C GLU A 167 -7.22 32.85 -63.92
N PRO A 168 -8.45 32.92 -63.41
CA PRO A 168 -9.05 34.26 -63.33
C PRO A 168 -9.92 34.50 -62.08
N ASP A 169 -10.03 35.78 -61.77
CA ASP A 169 -11.05 36.41 -60.93
C ASP A 169 -12.42 35.72 -60.93
N THR A 170 -12.94 35.46 -59.74
CA THR A 170 -14.38 35.54 -59.47
C THR A 170 -14.59 36.16 -58.09
N ALA A 171 -15.09 37.41 -58.11
CA ALA A 171 -15.71 38.04 -56.97
C ALA A 171 -16.97 37.29 -56.53
N SER A 172 -17.33 37.52 -55.27
CA SER A 172 -18.59 37.24 -54.58
C SER A 172 -18.72 35.93 -53.81
N ASP A 173 -18.88 36.15 -52.50
CA ASP A 173 -19.88 35.55 -51.63
C ASP A 173 -19.60 34.12 -51.13
N SER A 174 -19.02 34.03 -49.92
CA SER A 174 -19.12 32.85 -49.05
C SER A 174 -18.75 33.23 -47.62
N THR A 175 -19.57 34.08 -47.00
CA THR A 175 -19.60 34.25 -45.53
C THR A 175 -20.29 33.08 -44.80
N GLU A 176 -20.63 32.00 -45.50
CA GLU A 176 -21.42 30.89 -44.96
C GLU A 176 -20.57 29.70 -44.46
N SER A 177 -19.28 29.63 -44.78
CA SER A 177 -18.42 28.51 -44.35
C SER A 177 -17.83 28.69 -42.95
N SER A 178 -17.72 29.92 -42.45
CA SER A 178 -17.19 30.20 -41.11
C SER A 178 -18.22 30.04 -39.99
N ILE A 179 -19.52 30.05 -40.30
CA ILE A 179 -20.59 29.81 -39.31
C ILE A 179 -20.79 28.32 -38.99
N ALA A 180 -20.53 27.41 -39.93
CA ALA A 180 -20.63 25.97 -39.68
C ALA A 180 -19.53 25.45 -38.73
N ALA A 181 -18.30 25.97 -38.87
CA ALA A 181 -17.21 25.67 -37.94
C ALA A 181 -17.43 26.30 -36.55
N ALA A 182 -18.00 27.51 -36.49
CA ALA A 182 -18.35 28.17 -35.24
C ALA A 182 -19.54 27.50 -34.52
N GLU A 183 -20.55 26.99 -35.25
CA GLU A 183 -21.65 26.22 -34.65
C GLU A 183 -21.19 24.86 -34.12
N THR A 184 -20.26 24.20 -34.80
CA THR A 184 -19.72 22.91 -34.33
C THR A 184 -18.88 23.10 -33.07
N ALA A 185 -18.01 24.11 -33.05
CA ALA A 185 -17.24 24.48 -31.86
C ALA A 185 -18.14 24.97 -30.71
N ALA A 186 -19.19 25.75 -30.99
CA ALA A 186 -20.15 26.18 -29.98
C ALA A 186 -21.01 25.02 -29.45
N GLY A 187 -21.33 24.02 -30.28
CA GLY A 187 -22.02 22.81 -29.88
C GLY A 187 -21.18 21.93 -28.95
N GLU A 188 -19.89 21.78 -29.25
CA GLU A 188 -18.93 21.08 -28.38
C GLU A 188 -18.75 21.80 -27.03
N VAL A 189 -18.67 23.13 -27.05
CA VAL A 189 -18.60 23.94 -25.82
C VAL A 189 -19.89 23.85 -25.00
N ASN A 190 -21.08 23.80 -25.63
CA ASN A 190 -22.33 23.60 -24.89
C ASN A 190 -22.45 22.18 -24.31
N THR A 191 -21.91 21.19 -25.01
CA THR A 191 -21.91 19.79 -24.55
C THR A 191 -20.98 19.62 -23.35
N THR A 192 -19.75 20.15 -23.45
CA THR A 192 -18.80 20.16 -22.33
C THR A 192 -19.30 20.97 -21.15
N LEU A 193 -19.95 22.12 -21.37
CA LEU A 193 -20.58 22.90 -20.31
C LEU A 193 -21.72 22.14 -19.63
N THR A 194 -22.54 21.41 -20.38
CA THR A 194 -23.60 20.56 -19.83
C THR A 194 -23.01 19.42 -18.99
N THR A 195 -21.91 18.79 -19.45
CA THR A 195 -21.18 17.79 -18.67
C THR A 195 -20.61 18.38 -17.38
N PHE A 196 -19.93 19.53 -17.46
CA PHE A 196 -19.41 20.22 -16.27
C PHE A 196 -20.52 20.61 -15.29
N GLN A 197 -21.66 21.09 -15.77
CA GLN A 197 -22.80 21.41 -14.91
C GLN A 197 -23.34 20.16 -14.22
N SER A 198 -23.47 19.04 -14.93
CA SER A 198 -23.89 17.77 -14.33
C SER A 198 -22.88 17.25 -13.31
N THR A 199 -21.57 17.39 -13.57
CA THR A 199 -20.52 16.99 -12.63
C THR A 199 -20.50 17.88 -11.38
N VAL A 200 -20.77 19.18 -11.51
CA VAL A 200 -20.86 20.10 -10.37
C VAL A 200 -22.08 19.80 -9.51
N GLU A 201 -23.23 19.48 -10.13
CA GLU A 201 -24.43 19.05 -9.40
C GLU A 201 -24.16 17.76 -8.62
N ASP A 202 -23.54 16.76 -9.27
CA ASP A 202 -23.17 15.48 -8.66
C ASP A 202 -22.16 15.65 -7.51
N LEU A 203 -21.14 16.51 -7.67
CA LEU A 203 -20.21 16.84 -6.58
C LEU A 203 -20.89 17.56 -5.41
N SER A 204 -21.90 18.40 -5.70
CA SER A 204 -22.65 19.11 -4.65
C SER A 204 -23.55 18.16 -3.85
N GLU A 205 -24.14 17.17 -4.51
CA GLU A 205 -24.93 16.12 -3.88
C GLU A 205 -24.03 15.19 -3.05
N GLN A 206 -22.87 14.81 -3.58
CA GLN A 206 -21.85 14.06 -2.84
C GLN A 206 -21.35 14.82 -1.60
N LEU A 207 -21.15 16.15 -1.69
CA LEU A 207 -20.76 16.96 -0.54
C LEU A 207 -21.87 17.03 0.52
N ALA A 208 -23.13 17.15 0.11
CA ALA A 208 -24.27 17.13 1.05
C ALA A 208 -24.43 15.76 1.73
N GLU A 209 -24.16 14.67 1.01
CA GLU A 209 -24.16 13.32 1.58
C GLU A 209 -22.97 13.10 2.52
N LEU A 210 -21.77 13.57 2.16
CA LEU A 210 -20.58 13.48 3.02
C LEU A 210 -20.75 14.33 4.28
N GLU A 211 -21.32 15.53 4.16
CA GLU A 211 -21.59 16.42 5.29
C GLU A 211 -22.68 15.81 6.19
N GLY A 212 -23.73 15.21 5.61
CA GLY A 212 -24.73 14.44 6.36
C GLY A 212 -24.14 13.20 7.05
N GLN A 213 -23.16 12.54 6.43
CA GLN A 213 -22.44 11.41 7.03
C GLN A 213 -21.48 11.88 8.14
N VAL A 214 -20.81 13.01 7.97
CA VAL A 214 -19.96 13.60 9.01
C VAL A 214 -20.81 14.09 10.18
N GLU A 215 -21.97 14.69 9.93
CA GLU A 215 -22.93 15.05 10.98
C GLU A 215 -23.52 13.80 11.62
N THR A 216 -23.84 12.72 10.88
CA THR A 216 -24.29 11.47 11.51
C THR A 216 -23.18 10.75 12.28
N ILE A 217 -21.91 10.95 11.96
CA ILE A 217 -20.78 10.41 12.73
C ILE A 217 -20.52 11.29 13.95
N ALA A 218 -20.63 12.62 13.81
CA ALA A 218 -20.48 13.59 14.88
C ALA A 218 -21.65 13.55 15.89
N ASP A 219 -22.86 13.24 15.43
CA ASP A 219 -24.11 13.23 16.22
C ASP A 219 -24.64 11.80 16.47
N GLY A 220 -24.16 10.77 15.76
CA GLY A 220 -24.77 9.43 15.74
C GLY A 220 -23.80 8.22 15.80
N GLY A 221 -22.54 8.43 16.18
CA GLY A 221 -21.55 7.35 16.35
C GLY A 221 -21.23 6.94 17.79
N GLY A 222 -21.78 7.64 18.80
CA GLY A 222 -21.60 7.30 20.20
C GLY A 222 -22.95 7.34 20.91
N SER A 223 -23.48 6.18 21.29
CA SER A 223 -24.43 6.16 22.40
C SER A 223 -23.81 6.92 23.58
N PRO A 224 -24.57 7.62 24.43
CA PRO A 224 -24.05 8.17 25.68
C PRO A 224 -23.74 6.99 26.62
N GLN A 225 -22.66 6.27 26.34
CA GLN A 225 -21.79 5.85 27.41
C GLN A 225 -21.38 7.17 28.02
N SER A 226 -21.98 7.49 29.17
CA SER A 226 -21.47 8.50 30.08
C SER A 226 -19.97 8.53 29.91
N ASP A 227 -19.39 9.68 29.51
CA ASP A 227 -17.94 9.82 29.53
C ASP A 227 -17.48 9.13 30.81
N PRO A 228 -16.58 8.13 30.78
CA PRO A 228 -16.25 7.38 31.99
C PRO A 228 -15.72 8.32 33.10
N PHE A 229 -15.37 9.55 32.73
CA PHE A 229 -15.00 10.64 33.61
C PHE A 229 -16.12 11.66 33.95
N GLN A 230 -17.38 11.46 33.50
CA GLN A 230 -18.55 12.22 33.96
C GLN A 230 -19.04 11.79 35.36
N ASP A 231 -18.69 10.59 35.84
CA ASP A 231 -19.06 10.14 37.19
C ASP A 231 -17.99 10.59 38.21
N PRO A 232 -18.26 11.61 39.06
CA PRO A 232 -17.27 12.13 39.99
C PRO A 232 -16.81 11.08 41.02
N GLU A 233 -17.64 10.08 41.35
CA GLU A 233 -17.21 9.02 42.24
C GLU A 233 -16.23 8.04 41.57
N LEU A 234 -16.43 7.75 40.29
CA LEU A 234 -15.54 6.89 39.53
C LEU A 234 -14.20 7.57 39.29
N VAL A 235 -14.22 8.86 38.92
CA VAL A 235 -13.01 9.69 38.80
C VAL A 235 -12.24 9.71 40.12
N HIS A 236 -12.91 9.95 41.25
CA HIS A 236 -12.25 9.96 42.56
C HIS A 236 -11.62 8.60 42.91
N LYS A 237 -12.28 7.47 42.58
CA LYS A 237 -11.72 6.13 42.83
C LYS A 237 -10.52 5.82 41.93
N VAL A 238 -10.56 6.23 40.66
CA VAL A 238 -9.45 6.06 39.72
C VAL A 238 -8.26 6.92 40.14
N VAL A 239 -8.49 8.19 40.48
CA VAL A 239 -7.44 9.09 40.98
C VAL A 239 -6.82 8.55 42.26
N HIS A 240 -7.63 8.11 43.23
CA HIS A 240 -7.12 7.51 44.46
C HIS A 240 -6.30 6.24 44.20
N ALA A 241 -6.76 5.35 43.31
CA ALA A 241 -6.02 4.16 42.93
C ALA A 241 -4.70 4.48 42.20
N CYS A 242 -4.64 5.58 41.43
CA CYS A 242 -3.42 6.04 40.79
C CYS A 242 -2.43 6.63 41.81
N MET A 243 -2.90 7.40 42.78
CA MET A 243 -2.07 8.06 43.81
C MET A 243 -1.55 7.09 44.89
N ASP A 244 -2.17 5.93 45.06
CA ASP A 244 -1.73 4.89 46.00
C ASP A 244 -0.89 3.79 45.30
N SER A 245 -0.61 3.93 44.00
CA SER A 245 0.09 2.91 43.21
C SER A 245 1.60 3.13 43.20
N GLU A 246 2.35 2.17 43.74
CA GLU A 246 3.83 2.14 43.69
C GLU A 246 4.40 2.02 42.26
N LYS A 247 3.54 1.83 41.25
CA LYS A 247 3.90 1.72 39.83
C LYS A 247 3.90 3.07 39.10
N ILE A 248 3.34 4.11 39.71
CA ILE A 248 3.24 5.45 39.12
C ILE A 248 4.22 6.35 39.87
N SER A 249 4.99 7.12 39.14
CA SER A 249 5.91 8.11 39.74
C SER A 249 5.17 9.40 40.11
N GLU A 250 5.72 10.16 41.06
CA GLU A 250 5.15 11.46 41.49
C GLU A 250 4.96 12.44 40.31
N ASP A 251 5.86 12.43 39.32
CA ASP A 251 5.72 13.24 38.10
C ASP A 251 4.54 12.80 37.21
N GLU A 252 4.24 11.50 37.17
CA GLU A 252 3.11 10.95 36.42
C GLU A 252 1.79 11.21 37.17
N GLU A 253 1.79 11.09 38.49
CA GLU A 253 0.68 11.49 39.36
C GLU A 253 0.28 12.95 39.13
N LEU A 254 1.25 13.87 39.09
CA LEU A 254 1.00 15.29 38.83
C LEU A 254 0.40 15.54 37.44
N ARG A 255 0.87 14.82 36.40
CA ARG A 255 0.29 14.94 35.05
C ARG A 255 -1.14 14.40 34.98
N ILE A 256 -1.44 13.32 35.71
CA ILE A 256 -2.80 12.77 35.78
C ILE A 256 -3.75 13.79 36.44
N LEU A 257 -3.31 14.47 37.51
CA LEU A 257 -4.10 15.52 38.15
C LEU A 257 -4.31 16.73 37.24
N ASP A 258 -3.28 17.20 36.54
CA ASP A 258 -3.38 18.34 35.60
C ASP A 258 -4.33 18.06 34.42
N SER A 259 -4.41 16.79 33.99
CA SER A 259 -5.34 16.40 32.93
C SER A 259 -6.80 16.30 33.37
N LEU A 260 -7.07 16.28 34.69
CA LEU A 260 -8.41 16.09 35.27
C LEU A 260 -8.98 17.36 35.93
N LEU A 261 -8.16 18.40 36.14
CA LEU A 261 -8.49 19.67 36.78
C LEU A 261 -8.57 20.83 35.78
#